data_AF-A0A6B9YTN7-F1
#
_entry.id   AF-A0A6B9YTN7-F1
#
_cell.length_a   1.000
_cell.length_b   1.000
_cell.length_c   1.000
_cell.angle_alpha   90.00
_cell.angle_beta   90.00
_cell.angle_gamma   90.00
#
_symmetry.space_group_name_H-M   'P 1'
#
loop_
_entity.id
_entity.type
_entity.pdbx_description
1 polymer ?
#
loop_
_entity_poly.entity_id
_entity_poly.type
_entity_poly.pdbx_seq_one_letter_code
_entity_poly.pdbx_strand_id
1 'polypeptide(L)'
;MAQVFDRSSNALARMSLALTGLIVIALGVALNELQRSPWVTRQGQRPDQPIPFSHKHHVEGLGLQCQYCHTQVEKAAYAGIPPTKTCINCHSQIWTNADYLEPVRESWATGASIQWIRVHDLPDYVYFNHDIHVNKGIGCASCHGRVDEMPLMYQENTLQMEWCLNCHRNPAVNLRPTSEIYNMAWAGPSSSKPVWCASTGQGGPTAGAVTCTTDDPTKASPELAMMQNPTAVPSERNSSAGYGQSGTQMQPHAATGEGQTVSDVPSGIVMPASYQKFTRQDDLGKYLMAQYHIRSANELSSCETCHR
;
A
#
# COMPACT_ATOMS: atom_id res chain seq x y z
N MET A 1 13.22 64.29 -46.04
CA MET A 1 12.83 63.84 -44.69
C MET A 1 14.10 63.61 -43.89
N ALA A 2 14.22 64.17 -42.69
CA ALA A 2 15.40 63.94 -41.83
C ALA A 2 15.35 62.52 -41.25
N GLN A 3 16.50 61.85 -41.18
CA GLN A 3 16.61 60.52 -40.58
C GLN A 3 16.38 60.61 -39.07
N VAL A 4 15.27 60.03 -38.59
CA VAL A 4 14.85 60.12 -37.19
C VAL A 4 15.59 59.11 -36.28
N PHE A 5 16.03 57.97 -36.83
CA PHE A 5 16.74 56.92 -36.08
C PHE A 5 18.12 56.61 -36.67
N ASP A 6 19.14 56.52 -35.81
CA ASP A 6 20.50 56.14 -36.21
C ASP A 6 20.56 54.65 -36.66
N ARG A 7 21.58 54.28 -37.45
CA ARG A 7 21.77 52.91 -37.99
C ARG A 7 21.87 51.86 -36.89
N SER A 8 22.38 52.22 -35.71
CA SER A 8 22.46 51.37 -34.52
C SER A 8 21.08 50.93 -33.98
N SER A 9 20.02 51.69 -34.26
CA SER A 9 18.65 51.43 -33.77
C SER A 9 18.10 50.08 -34.23
N ASN A 10 18.47 49.63 -35.44
CA ASN A 10 18.07 48.30 -35.94
C ASN A 10 18.74 47.16 -35.17
N ALA A 11 20.00 47.33 -34.77
CA ALA A 11 20.71 46.34 -33.96
C ALA A 11 20.12 46.30 -32.54
N LEU A 12 19.88 47.47 -31.93
CA LEU A 12 19.27 47.58 -30.61
C LEU A 12 17.86 46.97 -30.57
N ALA A 13 17.01 47.25 -31.57
CA ALA A 13 15.66 46.68 -31.64
C ALA A 13 15.67 45.16 -31.80
N ARG A 14 16.58 44.59 -32.61
CA ARG A 14 16.72 43.12 -32.74
C ARG A 14 17.21 42.49 -31.44
N MET A 15 18.19 43.11 -30.78
CA MET A 15 18.72 42.62 -29.51
C MET A 15 17.68 42.72 -28.39
N SER A 16 16.89 43.80 -28.32
CA SER A 16 15.85 43.95 -27.32
C SER A 16 14.73 42.93 -27.50
N LEU A 17 14.33 42.63 -28.74
CA LEU A 17 13.35 41.57 -29.02
C LEU A 17 13.88 40.19 -28.62
N ALA A 18 15.11 39.87 -28.97
CA ALA A 18 15.74 38.60 -28.59
C ALA A 18 15.87 38.46 -27.07
N LEU A 19 16.35 39.50 -26.39
CA LEU A 19 16.50 39.51 -24.93
C LEU A 19 15.14 39.39 -24.24
N THR A 20 14.12 40.11 -24.71
CA THR A 20 12.77 40.01 -24.16
C THR A 20 12.21 38.60 -24.33
N GLY A 21 12.37 37.99 -25.51
CA GLY A 21 11.97 36.61 -25.75
C GLY A 21 12.66 35.63 -24.80
N LEU A 22 13.98 35.77 -24.60
CA LEU A 22 14.74 34.94 -23.66
C LEU A 22 14.28 35.12 -22.21
N ILE A 23 14.02 36.36 -21.77
CA ILE A 23 13.54 36.64 -20.42
C ILE A 23 12.16 36.01 -20.19
N VAL A 24 11.24 36.12 -21.16
CA VAL A 24 9.90 35.53 -21.06
C VAL A 24 9.97 34.01 -20.99
N ILE A 25 10.82 33.37 -21.82
CA ILE A 25 11.03 31.93 -21.77
C ILE A 25 11.64 31.52 -20.43
N ALA A 26 12.68 32.21 -19.97
CA ALA A 26 13.34 31.92 -18.70
C ALA A 26 12.37 32.05 -17.51
N LEU A 27 11.54 33.09 -17.50
CA LEU A 27 10.51 33.29 -16.48
C LEU A 27 9.45 32.18 -16.54
N GLY A 28 8.99 31.82 -17.74
CA GLY A 28 8.03 30.72 -17.92
C GLY A 28 8.56 29.39 -17.41
N VAL A 29 9.81 29.06 -17.71
CA VAL A 29 10.48 27.86 -17.19
C VAL A 29 10.62 27.94 -15.68
N ALA A 30 11.10 29.06 -15.13
CA ALA A 30 11.28 29.22 -13.69
C ALA A 30 9.97 29.07 -12.91
N LEU A 31 8.86 29.63 -13.41
CA LEU A 31 7.54 29.47 -12.80
C LEU A 31 7.03 28.03 -12.88
N ASN A 32 7.23 27.35 -14.01
CA ASN A 32 6.87 25.94 -14.15
C ASN A 32 7.67 25.04 -13.19
N GLU A 33 8.98 25.25 -13.06
CA GLU A 33 9.83 24.51 -12.12
C GLU A 33 9.44 24.80 -10.66
N LEU A 34 9.14 26.05 -10.33
CA LEU A 34 8.66 26.41 -9.00
C LEU A 34 7.35 25.69 -8.67
N GLN A 35 6.40 25.66 -9.60
CA GLN A 35 5.10 24.99 -9.41
C GLN A 35 5.22 23.47 -9.26
N ARG A 36 6.24 22.86 -9.89
CA ARG A 36 6.55 21.42 -9.79
C ARG A 36 7.46 21.10 -8.59
N SER A 37 7.98 22.11 -7.89
CA SER A 37 8.96 21.91 -6.84
C SER A 37 8.38 21.27 -5.58
N PRO A 38 9.21 20.52 -4.81
CA PRO A 38 8.87 20.02 -3.48
C PRO A 38 8.32 21.07 -2.50
N TRP A 39 8.68 22.34 -2.70
CA TRP A 39 8.22 23.44 -1.86
C TRP A 39 6.71 23.70 -2.02
N VAL A 40 6.20 23.66 -3.25
CA VAL A 40 4.76 23.85 -3.52
C VAL A 40 3.96 22.61 -3.12
N THR A 41 4.47 21.41 -3.40
CA THR A 41 3.82 20.14 -3.07
C THR A 41 3.96 19.74 -1.60
N ARG A 42 4.74 20.49 -0.81
CA ARG A 42 5.06 20.20 0.60
C ARG A 42 5.70 18.83 0.84
N GLN A 43 6.40 18.30 -0.17
CA GLN A 43 7.12 17.04 -0.02
C GLN A 43 8.19 17.15 1.07
N GLY A 44 8.31 16.12 1.90
CA GLY A 44 9.25 16.10 3.03
C GLY A 44 8.82 16.95 4.23
N GLN A 45 7.75 17.74 4.13
CA GLN A 45 7.24 18.53 5.26
C GLN A 45 6.56 17.61 6.27
N ARG A 46 6.93 17.77 7.55
CA ARG A 46 6.34 17.05 8.69
C ARG A 46 5.44 18.03 9.43
N PRO A 47 4.11 17.96 9.27
CA PRO A 47 3.21 18.81 10.03
C PRO A 47 3.23 18.43 11.52
N ASP A 48 3.10 19.42 12.39
CA ASP A 48 3.01 19.21 13.83
C ASP A 48 1.68 18.53 14.17
N GLN A 49 1.75 17.23 14.46
CA GLN A 49 0.57 16.45 14.85
C GLN A 49 0.23 16.70 16.32
N PRO A 50 -1.04 16.52 16.73
CA PRO A 50 -1.43 16.59 18.14
C PRO A 50 -0.64 15.60 19.02
N ILE A 51 -0.25 14.46 18.42
CA ILE A 51 0.59 13.44 19.03
C ILE A 51 1.72 13.15 18.05
N PRO A 52 3.00 13.14 18.48
CA PRO A 52 4.15 12.81 17.63
C PRO A 52 4.21 11.29 17.36
N PHE A 53 3.22 10.76 16.64
CA PHE A 53 3.10 9.33 16.34
C PHE A 53 4.24 8.86 15.43
N SER A 54 4.97 7.84 15.88
CA SER A 54 6.08 7.26 15.14
C SER A 54 5.70 5.97 14.45
N HIS A 55 5.53 6.03 13.12
CA HIS A 55 5.36 4.83 12.30
C HIS A 55 6.59 3.93 12.39
N LYS A 56 7.80 4.51 12.44
CA LYS A 56 9.04 3.77 12.64
C LYS A 56 9.02 2.87 13.86
N HIS A 57 8.57 3.39 15.00
CA HIS A 57 8.49 2.58 16.22
C HIS A 57 7.47 1.45 16.07
N HIS A 58 6.28 1.74 15.56
CA HIS A 58 5.18 0.78 15.53
C HIS A 58 5.33 -0.28 14.43
N VAL A 59 5.90 0.08 13.27
CA VAL A 59 6.02 -0.81 12.12
C VAL A 59 7.37 -1.51 12.11
N GLU A 60 8.48 -0.79 11.99
CA GLU A 60 9.82 -1.40 11.98
C GLU A 60 10.21 -1.94 13.36
N GLY A 61 9.93 -1.18 14.42
CA GLY A 61 10.33 -1.56 15.78
C GLY A 61 9.51 -2.69 16.41
N LEU A 62 8.19 -2.73 16.16
CA LEU A 62 7.28 -3.72 16.77
C LEU A 62 6.71 -4.74 15.78
N GLY A 63 6.91 -4.55 14.47
CA GLY A 63 6.39 -5.46 13.44
C GLY A 63 4.88 -5.38 13.19
N LEU A 64 4.21 -4.28 13.60
CA LEU A 64 2.78 -4.14 13.36
C LEU A 64 2.49 -3.98 11.87
N GLN A 65 1.52 -4.76 11.39
CA GLN A 65 1.05 -4.67 10.01
C GLN A 65 0.20 -3.41 9.81
N CYS A 66 0.32 -2.78 8.64
CA CYS A 66 -0.38 -1.53 8.31
C CYS A 66 -1.90 -1.62 8.55
N GLN A 67 -2.48 -2.77 8.22
CA GLN A 67 -3.92 -3.05 8.32
C GLN A 67 -4.43 -3.08 9.77
N TYR A 68 -3.56 -3.25 10.77
CA TYR A 68 -3.97 -3.23 12.17
C TYR A 68 -4.60 -1.88 12.54
N CYS A 69 -4.04 -0.80 12.02
CA CYS A 69 -4.55 0.56 12.22
C CYS A 69 -5.39 1.05 11.03
N HIS A 70 -4.98 0.72 9.79
CA HIS A 70 -5.62 1.18 8.55
C HIS A 70 -6.52 0.09 7.97
N THR A 71 -7.56 -0.26 8.72
CA THR A 71 -8.36 -1.47 8.48
C THR A 71 -9.20 -1.44 7.19
N GLN A 72 -9.43 -0.26 6.60
CA GLN A 72 -10.31 -0.10 5.45
C GLN A 72 -9.57 -0.05 4.11
N VAL A 73 -8.24 -0.11 4.14
CA VAL A 73 -7.39 0.08 2.95
C VAL A 73 -7.69 -0.92 1.82
N GLU A 74 -8.15 -2.13 2.15
CA GLU A 74 -8.46 -3.19 1.16
C GLU A 74 -9.92 -3.18 0.69
N LYS A 75 -10.81 -2.40 1.33
CA LYS A 75 -12.26 -2.55 1.18
C LYS A 75 -12.99 -1.25 0.85
N ALA A 76 -12.33 -0.11 1.00
CA ALA A 76 -12.94 1.19 0.82
C ALA A 76 -12.03 2.13 0.03
N ALA A 77 -12.64 3.22 -0.45
CA ALA A 77 -11.90 4.28 -1.13
C ALA A 77 -10.90 5.00 -0.22
N TYR A 78 -11.13 4.95 1.09
CA TYR A 78 -10.32 5.60 2.12
C TYR A 78 -9.76 4.55 3.09
N ALA A 79 -8.46 4.65 3.39
CA ALA A 79 -7.77 3.68 4.24
C ALA A 79 -8.21 3.68 5.72
N GLY A 80 -8.81 4.77 6.20
CA GLY A 80 -9.07 4.97 7.63
C GLY A 80 -7.90 5.61 8.36
N ILE A 81 -8.17 6.54 9.27
CA ILE A 81 -7.27 6.85 10.38
C ILE A 81 -7.81 6.10 11.60
N PRO A 82 -6.96 5.41 12.37
CA PRO A 82 -7.42 4.59 13.48
C PRO A 82 -8.17 5.43 14.53
N PRO A 83 -9.29 4.93 15.08
CA PRO A 83 -9.93 5.57 16.22
C PRO A 83 -9.04 5.46 17.46
N THR A 84 -9.28 6.33 18.45
CA THR A 84 -8.58 6.32 19.74
C THR A 84 -8.57 4.96 20.43
N LYS A 85 -9.63 4.15 20.22
CA LYS A 85 -9.74 2.79 20.74
C LYS A 85 -8.55 1.90 20.32
N THR A 86 -8.07 2.02 19.07
CA THR A 86 -6.93 1.25 18.58
C THR A 86 -5.66 1.54 19.39
N CYS A 87 -5.45 2.80 19.76
CA CYS A 87 -4.33 3.22 20.62
C CYS A 87 -4.48 2.63 22.04
N ILE A 88 -5.70 2.69 22.60
CA ILE A 88 -5.99 2.27 23.98
C ILE A 88 -5.89 0.75 24.18
N ASN A 89 -6.04 -0.06 23.13
CA ASN A 89 -5.81 -1.51 23.19
C ASN A 89 -4.48 -1.87 23.87
N CYS A 90 -3.44 -1.06 23.65
CA CYS A 90 -2.13 -1.23 24.29
C CYS A 90 -1.85 -0.13 25.31
N HIS A 91 -2.10 1.14 24.98
CA HIS A 91 -1.73 2.29 25.81
C HIS A 91 -2.59 2.47 27.08
N SER A 92 -3.56 1.59 27.32
CA SER A 92 -4.17 1.42 28.65
C SER A 92 -3.24 0.74 29.66
N GLN A 93 -2.20 0.04 29.19
CA GLN A 93 -1.28 -0.74 30.03
C GLN A 93 0.18 -0.32 29.86
N ILE A 94 0.56 0.20 28.69
CA ILE A 94 1.94 0.61 28.39
C ILE A 94 2.05 2.12 28.25
N TRP A 95 3.12 2.69 28.80
CA TRP A 95 3.41 4.14 28.70
C TRP A 95 2.23 5.03 29.15
N THR A 96 1.43 4.53 30.08
CA THR A 96 0.14 5.12 30.47
C THR A 96 0.25 6.57 30.93
N ASN A 97 1.37 6.95 31.55
CA ASN A 97 1.63 8.29 32.08
C ASN A 97 2.58 9.13 31.21
N ALA A 98 2.89 8.72 29.99
CA ALA A 98 3.74 9.53 29.11
C ALA A 98 3.02 10.84 28.73
N ASP A 99 3.72 11.96 28.82
CA ASP A 99 3.17 13.30 28.55
C ASP A 99 2.61 13.39 27.12
N TYR A 100 3.35 12.90 26.14
CA TYR A 100 2.94 12.90 24.73
C TYR A 100 1.66 12.10 24.41
N LEU A 101 1.21 11.23 25.32
CA LEU A 101 -0.02 10.44 25.18
C LEU A 101 -1.22 11.08 25.88
N GLU A 102 -1.06 12.25 26.49
CA GLU A 102 -2.18 13.01 27.07
C GLU A 102 -3.35 13.18 26.09
N PRO A 103 -3.16 13.56 24.82
CA PRO A 103 -4.28 13.73 23.89
C PRO A 103 -5.02 12.41 23.61
N VAL A 104 -4.34 11.26 23.65
CA VAL A 104 -4.96 9.93 23.51
C VAL A 104 -5.84 9.64 24.73
N ARG A 105 -5.34 9.91 25.93
CA ARG A 105 -6.09 9.70 27.19
C ARG A 105 -7.30 10.62 27.28
N GLU A 106 -7.13 11.89 26.93
CA GLU A 106 -8.21 12.88 26.90
C GLU A 106 -9.29 12.46 25.89
N SER A 107 -8.88 12.09 24.68
CA SER A 107 -9.80 11.59 23.66
C SER A 107 -10.58 10.36 24.12
N TRP A 108 -9.94 9.45 24.85
CA TRP A 108 -10.61 8.27 25.42
C TRP A 108 -11.59 8.63 26.54
N ALA A 109 -11.20 9.53 27.45
CA ALA A 109 -12.01 9.91 28.61
C ALA A 109 -13.24 10.75 28.23
N THR A 110 -13.10 11.63 27.24
CA THR A 110 -14.16 12.56 26.81
C THR A 110 -15.00 12.03 25.65
N GLY A 111 -14.47 11.07 24.88
CA GLY A 111 -15.05 10.62 23.62
C GLY A 111 -14.80 11.56 22.44
N ALA A 112 -14.14 12.71 22.64
CA ALA A 112 -13.77 13.61 21.55
C ALA A 112 -12.67 12.98 20.68
N SER A 113 -12.79 13.03 19.36
CA SER A 113 -11.79 12.44 18.45
C SER A 113 -10.53 13.29 18.35
N ILE A 114 -9.38 12.62 18.23
CA ILE A 114 -8.08 13.27 17.96
C ILE A 114 -8.14 13.97 16.59
N GLN A 115 -7.80 15.26 16.57
CA GLN A 115 -7.82 16.09 15.36
C GLN A 115 -6.51 15.98 14.59
N TRP A 116 -6.32 14.87 13.88
CA TRP A 116 -5.13 14.64 13.06
C TRP A 116 -5.03 15.63 11.89
N ILE A 117 -3.80 16.08 11.61
CA ILE A 117 -3.52 16.86 10.40
C ILE A 117 -3.23 15.89 9.27
N ARG A 118 -4.05 15.92 8.22
CA ARG A 118 -3.85 15.06 7.06
C ARG A 118 -2.59 15.47 6.30
N VAL A 119 -1.70 14.50 6.07
CA VAL A 119 -0.44 14.70 5.32
C VAL A 119 -0.65 14.59 3.82
N HIS A 120 -1.37 13.56 3.37
CA HIS A 120 -1.71 13.34 1.96
C HIS A 120 -3.12 13.87 1.73
N ASP A 121 -3.24 15.10 1.25
CA ASP A 121 -4.52 15.77 1.04
C ASP A 121 -4.69 16.11 -0.44
N LEU A 122 -5.40 15.22 -1.15
CA LEU A 122 -5.78 15.45 -2.53
C LEU A 122 -6.98 16.42 -2.57
N PRO A 123 -7.09 17.26 -3.60
CA PRO A 123 -8.26 18.13 -3.75
C PRO A 123 -9.57 17.34 -3.80
N ASP A 124 -10.64 17.90 -3.23
CA ASP A 124 -11.94 17.22 -3.10
C ASP A 124 -12.60 16.83 -4.43
N TYR A 125 -12.20 17.45 -5.55
CA TYR A 125 -12.65 17.07 -6.90
C TYR A 125 -11.90 15.87 -7.50
N VAL A 126 -11.00 15.25 -6.72
CA VAL A 126 -10.28 14.04 -7.09
C VAL A 126 -10.82 12.86 -6.30
N TYR A 127 -11.46 11.93 -7.01
CA TYR A 127 -11.89 10.65 -6.45
C TYR A 127 -10.73 9.64 -6.48
N PHE A 128 -10.13 9.40 -5.31
CA PHE A 128 -9.14 8.34 -5.11
C PHE A 128 -9.76 7.15 -4.37
N ASN A 129 -9.41 5.92 -4.77
CA ASN A 129 -9.92 4.70 -4.15
C ASN A 129 -8.79 3.75 -3.74
N HIS A 130 -8.55 3.54 -2.44
CA HIS A 130 -7.48 2.66 -1.96
C HIS A 130 -7.66 1.19 -2.34
N ASP A 131 -8.87 0.63 -2.16
CA ASP A 131 -9.21 -0.77 -2.43
C ASP A 131 -8.69 -1.22 -3.80
N ILE A 132 -9.03 -0.50 -4.87
CA ILE A 132 -8.64 -0.91 -6.22
C ILE A 132 -7.12 -0.95 -6.41
N HIS A 133 -6.37 -0.02 -5.81
CA HIS A 133 -4.91 0.02 -5.95
C HIS A 133 -4.25 -1.12 -5.18
N VAL A 134 -4.64 -1.29 -3.91
CA VAL A 134 -4.11 -2.33 -3.04
C VAL A 134 -4.42 -3.69 -3.63
N ASN A 135 -5.69 -3.96 -3.93
CA ASN A 135 -6.07 -5.25 -4.46
C ASN A 135 -5.39 -5.52 -5.80
N LYS A 136 -5.20 -4.52 -6.66
CA LYS A 136 -4.48 -4.69 -7.94
C LYS A 136 -2.96 -4.76 -7.81
N GLY A 137 -2.40 -4.93 -6.61
CA GLY A 137 -0.97 -5.19 -6.43
C GLY A 137 -0.10 -3.92 -6.42
N ILE A 138 -0.66 -2.78 -6.02
CA ILE A 138 0.13 -1.58 -5.71
C ILE A 138 0.43 -1.57 -4.22
N GLY A 139 1.72 -1.68 -3.86
CA GLY A 139 2.15 -1.67 -2.47
C GLY A 139 2.17 -0.27 -1.86
N CYS A 140 2.06 -0.21 -0.53
CA CYS A 140 1.97 1.05 0.22
C CYS A 140 3.19 1.96 -0.04
N ALA A 141 4.38 1.35 -0.11
CA ALA A 141 5.64 2.06 -0.32
C ALA A 141 5.74 2.79 -1.67
N SER A 142 5.03 2.31 -2.70
CA SER A 142 5.03 2.95 -4.02
C SER A 142 4.37 4.34 -3.99
N CYS A 143 3.42 4.56 -3.08
CA CYS A 143 2.70 5.84 -2.96
C CYS A 143 3.14 6.66 -1.74
N HIS A 144 3.38 6.02 -0.61
CA HIS A 144 3.67 6.70 0.66
C HIS A 144 5.16 6.71 1.05
N GLY A 145 6.04 6.08 0.25
CA GLY A 145 7.45 5.91 0.59
C GLY A 145 7.67 4.89 1.70
N ARG A 146 8.87 4.86 2.28
CA ARG A 146 9.25 3.95 3.37
C ARG A 146 8.69 4.41 4.72
N VAL A 147 7.36 4.33 4.88
CA VAL A 147 6.64 4.74 6.10
C VAL A 147 7.13 4.00 7.34
N ASP A 148 7.56 2.76 7.17
CA ASP A 148 8.22 1.95 8.19
C ASP A 148 9.52 2.58 8.71
N GLU A 149 10.19 3.43 7.93
CA GLU A 149 11.38 4.16 8.36
C GLU A 149 11.08 5.58 8.83
N MET A 150 9.81 6.03 8.80
CA MET A 150 9.39 7.40 9.12
C MET A 150 9.03 7.57 10.61
N PRO A 151 9.84 8.28 11.42
CA PRO A 151 9.48 8.58 12.81
C PRO A 151 8.36 9.61 12.91
N LEU A 152 8.19 10.43 11.88
CA LEU A 152 7.07 11.37 11.73
C LEU A 152 6.64 11.31 10.27
N MET A 153 5.32 11.28 10.07
CA MET A 153 4.76 11.16 8.72
C MET A 153 5.03 12.41 7.90
N TYR A 154 5.40 12.23 6.64
CA TYR A 154 5.51 13.29 5.64
C TYR A 154 5.12 12.75 4.26
N GLN A 155 4.84 13.66 3.32
CA GLN A 155 4.53 13.27 1.96
C GLN A 155 5.83 13.05 1.17
N GLU A 156 6.09 11.81 0.73
CA GLU A 156 7.27 11.48 -0.08
C GLU A 156 7.07 11.90 -1.55
N ASN A 157 5.93 11.51 -2.14
CA ASN A 157 5.63 11.72 -3.56
C ASN A 157 4.83 13.02 -3.80
N THR A 158 4.90 13.58 -5.01
CA THR A 158 4.22 14.86 -5.32
C THR A 158 2.69 14.78 -5.24
N LEU A 159 2.14 13.59 -5.53
CA LEU A 159 0.70 13.35 -5.75
C LEU A 159 0.02 14.29 -6.75
N GLN A 160 0.81 14.94 -7.62
CA GLN A 160 0.26 15.72 -8.71
C GLN A 160 -0.33 14.79 -9.78
N MET A 161 -1.27 15.31 -10.57
CA MET A 161 -1.93 14.56 -11.64
C MET A 161 -0.92 13.88 -12.59
N GLU A 162 0.17 14.55 -12.95
CA GLU A 162 1.21 13.97 -13.80
C GLU A 162 1.82 12.70 -13.20
N TRP A 163 2.06 12.68 -11.89
CA TRP A 163 2.59 11.51 -11.19
C TRP A 163 1.60 10.34 -11.24
N CYS A 164 0.31 10.60 -10.97
CA CYS A 164 -0.75 9.60 -11.07
C CYS A 164 -0.87 9.05 -12.51
N LEU A 165 -0.89 9.94 -13.51
CA LEU A 165 -1.01 9.56 -14.91
C LEU A 165 0.19 8.79 -15.43
N ASN A 166 1.40 9.11 -14.98
CA ASN A 166 2.60 8.35 -15.36
C ASN A 166 2.51 6.90 -14.87
N CYS A 167 2.00 6.68 -13.65
CA CYS A 167 1.71 5.33 -13.16
C CYS A 167 0.57 4.67 -13.93
N HIS A 168 -0.53 5.36 -14.20
CA HIS A 168 -1.68 4.80 -14.93
C HIS A 168 -1.36 4.45 -16.38
N ARG A 169 -0.43 5.17 -17.02
CA ARG A 169 0.05 4.88 -18.38
C ARG A 169 0.98 3.68 -18.44
N ASN A 170 1.75 3.42 -17.38
CA ASN A 170 2.68 2.31 -17.29
C ASN A 170 2.69 1.69 -15.88
N PRO A 171 1.64 0.94 -15.50
CA PRO A 171 1.54 0.41 -14.14
C PRO A 171 2.51 -0.75 -13.89
N ALA A 172 3.02 -1.41 -14.93
CA ALA A 172 3.95 -2.55 -14.84
C ALA A 172 5.15 -2.30 -13.90
N VAL A 173 5.69 -1.08 -13.90
CA VAL A 173 6.89 -0.76 -13.11
C VAL A 173 6.63 -0.72 -11.60
N ASN A 174 5.36 -0.62 -11.18
CA ASN A 174 4.96 -0.49 -9.78
C ASN A 174 4.20 -1.71 -9.24
N LEU A 175 3.71 -2.58 -10.12
CA LEU A 175 2.97 -3.77 -9.75
C LEU A 175 3.85 -4.80 -9.04
N ARG A 176 3.33 -5.37 -7.98
CA ARG A 176 3.97 -6.44 -7.22
C ARG A 176 2.97 -7.54 -6.90
N PRO A 177 3.43 -8.74 -6.54
CA PRO A 177 2.54 -9.79 -6.05
C PRO A 177 1.71 -9.30 -4.87
N THR A 178 0.47 -9.77 -4.75
CA THR A 178 -0.42 -9.36 -3.65
C THR A 178 0.13 -9.73 -2.26
N SER A 179 0.95 -10.77 -2.16
CA SER A 179 1.67 -11.13 -0.93
C SER A 179 2.70 -10.08 -0.48
N GLU A 180 3.12 -9.18 -1.38
CA GLU A 180 4.21 -8.21 -1.17
C GLU A 180 3.70 -6.76 -1.07
N ILE A 181 2.37 -6.55 -1.05
CA ILE A 181 1.73 -5.23 -0.94
C ILE A 181 2.23 -4.48 0.30
N TYR A 182 2.27 -5.19 1.43
CA TYR A 182 2.61 -4.65 2.75
C TYR A 182 4.10 -4.73 3.07
N ASN A 183 4.88 -5.37 2.18
CA ASN A 183 6.33 -5.35 2.28
C ASN A 183 6.85 -3.97 1.86
N MET A 184 7.17 -3.15 2.86
CA MET A 184 7.66 -1.80 2.64
C MET A 184 9.06 -1.79 1.99
N ALA A 185 9.86 -2.84 2.20
CA ALA A 185 11.21 -2.99 1.66
C ALA A 185 11.24 -3.71 0.30
N TRP A 186 10.10 -3.86 -0.39
CA TRP A 186 10.03 -4.46 -1.71
C TRP A 186 10.89 -3.70 -2.74
N ALA A 187 11.87 -4.38 -3.32
CA ALA A 187 12.78 -3.84 -4.32
C ALA A 187 12.51 -4.34 -5.76
N GLY A 188 11.49 -5.17 -5.95
CA GLY A 188 11.22 -5.83 -7.22
C GLY A 188 12.13 -7.04 -7.50
N PRO A 189 11.85 -7.80 -8.57
CA PRO A 189 12.68 -8.91 -8.99
C PRO A 189 14.01 -8.39 -9.56
N SER A 190 15.08 -9.10 -9.25
CA SER A 190 16.41 -8.86 -9.81
C SER A 190 17.10 -10.20 -10.15
N SER A 191 18.26 -10.14 -10.80
CA SER A 191 19.06 -11.35 -11.07
C SER A 191 19.46 -12.10 -9.78
N SER A 192 19.68 -11.38 -8.68
CA SER A 192 20.04 -11.95 -7.37
C SER A 192 18.82 -12.30 -6.51
N LYS A 193 17.70 -11.61 -6.70
CA LYS A 193 16.41 -11.87 -6.02
C LYS A 193 15.29 -12.04 -7.05
N PRO A 194 15.27 -13.16 -7.79
CA PRO A 194 14.19 -13.43 -8.72
C PRO A 194 12.86 -13.68 -8.00
N VAL A 195 11.76 -13.49 -8.72
CA VAL A 195 10.40 -13.77 -8.27
C VAL A 195 9.84 -14.85 -9.17
N TRP A 196 9.24 -15.88 -8.60
CA TRP A 196 8.58 -16.95 -9.33
C TRP A 196 7.08 -16.80 -9.16
N CYS A 197 6.35 -16.67 -10.27
CA CYS A 197 4.89 -16.61 -10.24
C CYS A 197 4.29 -17.70 -11.09
N ALA A 198 3.10 -18.13 -10.72
CA ALA A 198 2.32 -19.08 -11.46
C ALA A 198 0.84 -18.75 -11.37
N SER A 199 0.12 -19.00 -12.47
CA SER A 199 -1.34 -18.85 -12.47
C SER A 199 -1.95 -20.03 -11.73
N THR A 200 -2.88 -19.76 -10.82
CA THR A 200 -3.61 -20.77 -10.05
C THR A 200 -4.77 -21.37 -10.86
N GLY A 201 -5.08 -20.80 -12.03
CA GLY A 201 -6.27 -21.15 -12.83
C GLY A 201 -7.60 -20.74 -12.18
N GLN A 202 -7.58 -20.16 -10.98
CA GLN A 202 -8.76 -19.60 -10.32
C GLN A 202 -9.09 -18.25 -10.97
N GLY A 203 -10.34 -18.09 -11.41
CA GLY A 203 -10.83 -16.81 -11.90
C GLY A 203 -10.94 -15.80 -10.76
N GLY A 204 -10.57 -14.55 -11.01
CA GLY A 204 -10.69 -13.49 -10.02
C GLY A 204 -9.79 -12.30 -10.36
N PRO A 205 -10.08 -11.11 -9.82
CA PRO A 205 -9.44 -9.90 -10.29
C PRO A 205 -7.98 -9.74 -9.82
N THR A 206 -7.51 -10.43 -8.79
CA THR A 206 -6.26 -10.08 -8.09
C THR A 206 -5.53 -11.27 -7.42
N ALA A 207 -5.75 -11.52 -6.13
CA ALA A 207 -4.94 -12.44 -5.31
C ALA A 207 -5.23 -13.93 -5.55
N GLY A 208 -6.45 -14.25 -5.99
CA GLY A 208 -6.86 -15.64 -6.26
C GLY A 208 -6.21 -16.22 -7.50
N ALA A 209 -5.87 -15.41 -8.50
CA ALA A 209 -5.47 -15.84 -9.84
C ALA A 209 -3.97 -16.18 -9.98
N VAL A 210 -3.13 -15.71 -9.05
CA VAL A 210 -1.68 -15.85 -9.14
C VAL A 210 -1.09 -16.17 -7.76
N THR A 211 -0.22 -17.16 -7.72
CA THR A 211 0.67 -17.40 -6.58
C THR A 211 2.09 -17.01 -6.97
N CYS A 212 2.77 -16.24 -6.11
CA CYS A 212 4.16 -15.84 -6.31
C CYS A 212 4.99 -16.12 -5.06
N THR A 213 6.26 -16.43 -5.27
CA THR A 213 7.26 -16.62 -4.20
C THR A 213 8.59 -16.00 -4.60
N THR A 214 9.36 -15.54 -3.61
CA THR A 214 10.75 -15.10 -3.76
C THR A 214 11.75 -16.21 -3.48
N ASP A 215 11.27 -17.39 -3.09
CA ASP A 215 12.09 -18.59 -2.88
C ASP A 215 12.02 -19.50 -4.11
N ASP A 216 13.15 -20.13 -4.44
CA ASP A 216 13.23 -21.01 -5.61
C ASP A 216 12.36 -22.27 -5.39
N PRO A 217 11.23 -22.41 -6.11
CA PRO A 217 10.31 -23.53 -5.89
C PRO A 217 10.93 -24.87 -6.30
N THR A 218 12.03 -24.87 -7.07
CA THR A 218 12.74 -26.10 -7.47
C THR A 218 13.68 -26.63 -6.39
N LYS A 219 14.03 -25.78 -5.40
CA LYS A 219 14.87 -26.16 -4.26
C LYS A 219 14.07 -26.57 -3.03
N ALA A 220 12.77 -26.27 -3.01
CA ALA A 220 11.86 -26.78 -2.00
C ALA A 220 11.63 -28.28 -2.26
N SER A 221 12.40 -29.14 -1.58
CA SER A 221 12.08 -30.57 -1.51
C SER A 221 10.68 -30.76 -0.90
N PRO A 222 9.85 -31.70 -1.39
CA PRO A 222 8.48 -31.91 -0.92
C PRO A 222 8.36 -32.39 0.55
N GLU A 223 9.48 -32.52 1.27
CA GLU A 223 9.56 -33.12 2.60
C GLU A 223 9.30 -32.12 3.75
N LEU A 224 9.41 -30.80 3.49
CA LEU A 224 9.18 -29.76 4.51
C LEU A 224 7.70 -29.33 4.66
N ALA A 225 6.79 -29.86 3.83
CA ALA A 225 5.36 -29.60 3.93
C ALA A 225 4.60 -30.60 4.84
N MET A 226 5.27 -31.60 5.43
CA MET A 226 4.61 -32.63 6.26
C MET A 226 4.97 -32.57 7.76
N MET A 227 5.81 -31.63 8.21
CA MET A 227 6.29 -31.61 9.60
C MET A 227 5.63 -30.56 10.51
N GLN A 228 4.43 -30.10 10.16
CA GLN A 228 3.59 -29.28 11.05
C GLN A 228 2.12 -29.72 10.98
N ASN A 229 1.83 -30.92 11.48
CA ASN A 229 0.46 -31.29 11.85
C ASN A 229 0.48 -32.05 13.18
N PRO A 230 0.41 -31.36 14.34
CA PRO A 230 0.43 -32.02 15.63
C PRO A 230 -0.98 -32.45 16.04
N THR A 231 -1.62 -33.35 15.28
CA THR A 231 -2.79 -34.11 15.79
C THR A 231 -2.95 -35.43 15.03
N ALA A 232 -2.21 -36.46 15.46
CA ALA A 232 -2.56 -37.84 15.18
C ALA A 232 -2.16 -38.71 16.39
N VAL A 233 -3.07 -38.83 17.36
CA VAL A 233 -3.01 -39.90 18.36
C VAL A 233 -3.72 -41.11 17.76
N PRO A 234 -3.09 -42.29 17.61
CA PRO A 234 -3.77 -43.48 17.15
C PRO A 234 -4.69 -44.04 18.25
N SER A 235 -5.91 -44.35 17.84
CA SER A 235 -6.93 -45.04 18.62
C SER A 235 -6.60 -46.53 18.75
N GLU A 236 -6.25 -47.00 19.95
CA GLU A 236 -6.30 -48.42 20.31
C GLU A 236 -7.23 -48.64 21.52
N ARG A 237 -8.17 -49.57 21.35
CA ARG A 237 -9.03 -50.12 22.41
C ARG A 237 -8.22 -51.16 23.19
N ASN A 238 -8.13 -51.06 24.53
CA ASN A 238 -8.90 -51.91 25.46
C ASN A 238 -8.54 -51.67 26.94
N SER A 239 -9.58 -51.78 27.77
CA SER A 239 -9.61 -52.22 29.18
C SER A 239 -8.93 -51.41 30.31
N SER A 240 -9.84 -50.87 31.14
CA SER A 240 -9.93 -51.01 32.62
C SER A 240 -9.43 -49.88 33.55
N ALA A 241 -10.34 -49.58 34.49
CA ALA A 241 -10.17 -48.96 35.81
C ALA A 241 -10.19 -47.42 35.96
N GLY A 242 -11.27 -46.92 36.57
CA GLY A 242 -11.13 -46.14 37.81
C GLY A 242 -11.43 -44.63 37.81
N TYR A 243 -12.65 -44.30 38.27
CA TYR A 243 -12.99 -43.16 39.16
C TYR A 243 -12.95 -41.69 38.67
N GLY A 244 -14.07 -40.97 38.91
CA GLY A 244 -14.08 -39.53 39.20
C GLY A 244 -14.99 -38.65 38.34
N GLN A 245 -16.29 -38.61 38.64
CA GLN A 245 -17.26 -37.64 38.11
C GLN A 245 -17.10 -36.24 38.74
N SER A 246 -17.42 -35.19 37.96
CA SER A 246 -18.07 -33.91 38.32
C SER A 246 -17.48 -32.78 37.43
N GLY A 247 -18.18 -32.04 36.57
CA GLY A 247 -19.61 -31.82 36.40
C GLY A 247 -19.88 -30.31 36.26
N THR A 248 -19.91 -29.79 35.03
CA THR A 248 -20.88 -28.75 34.63
C THR A 248 -21.13 -28.86 33.12
N GLN A 249 -22.32 -29.34 32.77
CA GLN A 249 -22.83 -29.53 31.41
C GLN A 249 -23.25 -28.18 30.81
N MET A 250 -22.71 -27.85 29.64
CA MET A 250 -23.42 -26.98 28.69
C MET A 250 -24.01 -27.88 27.59
N GLN A 251 -25.33 -27.85 27.46
CA GLN A 251 -26.07 -28.51 26.39
C GLN A 251 -25.73 -27.85 25.03
N PRO A 252 -25.43 -28.61 23.98
CA PRO A 252 -25.37 -28.05 22.63
C PRO A 252 -26.78 -27.81 22.10
N HIS A 253 -27.06 -26.56 21.72
CA HIS A 253 -28.25 -26.17 20.96
C HIS A 253 -28.32 -26.92 19.61
N ALA A 254 -29.55 -27.14 19.14
CA ALA A 254 -29.86 -27.88 17.92
C ALA A 254 -29.28 -27.22 16.66
N ALA A 255 -28.48 -27.97 15.91
CA ALA A 255 -28.00 -27.61 14.59
C ALA A 255 -29.11 -27.85 13.54
N THR A 256 -30.00 -26.88 13.40
CA THR A 256 -30.81 -26.71 12.18
C THR A 256 -30.60 -25.27 11.70
N GLY A 257 -29.57 -25.09 10.90
CA GLY A 257 -29.24 -23.84 10.25
C GLY A 257 -28.19 -24.10 9.18
N GLU A 258 -28.53 -23.79 7.92
CA GLU A 258 -27.63 -23.85 6.78
C GLU A 258 -26.43 -22.93 7.02
N GLY A 259 -25.30 -23.50 7.43
CA GLY A 259 -24.07 -22.77 7.71
C GLY A 259 -22.88 -23.66 7.39
N GLN A 260 -22.07 -23.24 6.43
CA GLN A 260 -20.83 -23.92 6.05
C GLN A 260 -19.92 -24.04 7.26
N THR A 261 -19.45 -25.27 7.52
CA THR A 261 -18.48 -25.55 8.57
C THR A 261 -17.07 -25.40 8.01
N VAL A 262 -16.06 -25.23 8.88
CA VAL A 262 -14.64 -25.04 8.54
C VAL A 262 -14.03 -26.19 7.69
N SER A 263 -14.81 -27.23 7.41
CA SER A 263 -14.45 -28.36 6.56
C SER A 263 -14.70 -28.12 5.06
N ASP A 264 -15.24 -26.98 4.64
CA ASP A 264 -15.50 -26.64 3.22
C ASP A 264 -14.34 -25.88 2.52
N VAL A 265 -13.16 -25.80 3.15
CA VAL A 265 -11.95 -25.32 2.47
C VAL A 265 -11.45 -26.44 1.53
N PRO A 266 -11.29 -26.19 0.22
CA PRO A 266 -10.72 -27.18 -0.68
C PRO A 266 -9.34 -27.58 -0.18
N SER A 267 -9.25 -28.82 0.31
CA SER A 267 -7.99 -29.51 0.57
C SER A 267 -7.25 -29.65 -0.76
N GLY A 268 -6.30 -28.76 -1.02
CA GLY A 268 -5.47 -28.81 -2.21
C GLY A 268 -5.05 -27.43 -2.69
N ILE A 269 -3.92 -26.93 -2.18
CA ILE A 269 -3.10 -26.01 -2.98
C ILE A 269 -2.63 -26.86 -4.17
N VAL A 270 -3.31 -26.72 -5.31
CA VAL A 270 -2.83 -27.28 -6.58
C VAL A 270 -1.53 -26.53 -6.88
N MET A 271 -0.41 -27.20 -6.65
CA MET A 271 0.89 -26.69 -7.08
C MET A 271 0.82 -26.48 -8.59
N PRO A 272 0.95 -25.24 -9.09
CA PRO A 272 0.78 -24.98 -10.50
C PRO A 272 1.90 -25.67 -11.29
N ALA A 273 1.55 -26.20 -12.46
CA ALA A 273 2.39 -27.11 -13.23
C ALA A 273 3.72 -26.51 -13.72
N SER A 274 3.89 -25.18 -13.68
CA SER A 274 5.19 -24.52 -13.87
C SER A 274 5.17 -23.08 -13.32
N TYR A 275 6.17 -22.75 -12.52
CA TYR A 275 6.44 -21.37 -12.11
C TYR A 275 7.26 -20.65 -13.19
N GLN A 276 6.82 -19.45 -13.57
CA GLN A 276 7.59 -18.54 -14.42
C GLN A 276 8.50 -17.69 -13.55
N LYS A 277 9.80 -17.71 -13.87
CA LYS A 277 10.83 -16.91 -13.18
C LYS A 277 10.94 -15.52 -13.79
N PHE A 278 10.96 -14.49 -12.95
CA PHE A 278 11.15 -13.10 -13.31
C PHE A 278 12.38 -12.54 -12.60
N THR A 279 13.24 -11.85 -13.36
CA THR A 279 14.44 -11.15 -12.85
C THR A 279 14.41 -9.65 -13.16
N ARG A 280 13.34 -9.17 -13.81
CA ARG A 280 13.14 -7.77 -14.18
C ARG A 280 11.73 -7.34 -13.82
N GLN A 281 11.62 -6.13 -13.25
CA GLN A 281 10.36 -5.56 -12.80
C GLN A 281 9.36 -5.38 -13.95
N ASP A 282 9.82 -4.93 -15.13
CA ASP A 282 8.94 -4.75 -16.30
C ASP A 282 8.25 -6.05 -16.73
N ASP A 283 8.96 -7.17 -16.67
CA ASP A 283 8.48 -8.47 -17.15
C ASP A 283 7.48 -9.06 -16.15
N LEU A 284 7.80 -8.97 -14.85
CA LEU A 284 6.86 -9.31 -13.78
C LEU A 284 5.61 -8.43 -13.86
N GLY A 285 5.79 -7.12 -14.00
CA GLY A 285 4.72 -6.16 -14.10
C GLY A 285 3.75 -6.45 -15.23
N LYS A 286 4.26 -6.71 -16.44
CA LYS A 286 3.43 -7.09 -17.60
C LYS A 286 2.67 -8.39 -17.38
N TYR A 287 3.31 -9.38 -16.74
CA TYR A 287 2.65 -10.62 -16.36
C TYR A 287 1.50 -10.35 -15.37
N LEU A 288 1.77 -9.59 -14.31
CA LEU A 288 0.76 -9.23 -13.31
C LEU A 288 -0.36 -8.37 -13.90
N MET A 289 -0.07 -7.47 -14.84
CA MET A 289 -1.11 -6.71 -15.55
C MET A 289 -2.12 -7.62 -16.24
N ALA A 290 -1.63 -8.66 -16.92
CA ALA A 290 -2.49 -9.63 -17.60
C ALA A 290 -3.31 -10.45 -16.61
N GLN A 291 -2.68 -10.93 -15.53
CA GLN A 291 -3.35 -11.78 -14.53
C GLN A 291 -4.33 -10.99 -13.65
N TYR A 292 -4.00 -9.74 -13.32
CA TYR A 292 -4.84 -8.86 -12.52
C TYR A 292 -5.86 -8.11 -13.38
N HIS A 293 -6.01 -8.44 -14.66
CA HIS A 293 -6.98 -7.81 -15.57
C HIS A 293 -6.95 -6.28 -15.47
N ILE A 294 -5.75 -5.70 -15.52
CA ILE A 294 -5.55 -4.25 -15.43
C ILE A 294 -6.07 -3.63 -16.73
N ARG A 295 -6.90 -2.59 -16.60
CA ARG A 295 -7.45 -1.83 -17.73
C ARG A 295 -6.32 -1.18 -18.54
N SER A 296 -6.62 -0.83 -19.78
CA SER A 296 -5.65 -0.18 -20.67
C SER A 296 -5.24 1.22 -20.15
N ALA A 297 -4.08 1.70 -20.59
CA ALA A 297 -3.61 3.05 -20.25
C ALA A 297 -4.63 4.15 -20.59
N ASN A 298 -5.35 4.01 -21.69
CA ASN A 298 -6.36 5.00 -22.13
C ASN A 298 -7.58 5.02 -21.19
N GLU A 299 -8.02 3.85 -20.72
CA GLU A 299 -9.14 3.76 -19.76
C GLU A 299 -8.73 4.21 -18.36
N LEU A 300 -7.50 3.92 -17.94
CA LEU A 300 -6.99 4.35 -16.64
C LEU A 300 -6.70 5.85 -16.59
N SER A 301 -6.40 6.49 -17.73
CA SER A 301 -6.11 7.93 -17.81
C SER A 301 -7.30 8.77 -18.29
N SER A 302 -8.49 8.18 -18.39
CA SER A 302 -9.72 8.92 -18.71
C SER A 302 -10.12 9.86 -17.57
N CYS A 303 -10.75 10.98 -17.90
CA CYS A 303 -11.16 11.98 -16.91
C CYS A 303 -12.13 11.39 -15.86
N GLU A 304 -13.06 10.54 -16.28
CA GLU A 304 -14.04 9.85 -15.41
C GLU A 304 -13.42 8.92 -14.35
N THR A 305 -12.15 8.54 -14.52
CA THR A 305 -11.45 7.70 -13.54
C THR A 305 -11.15 8.47 -12.26
N CYS A 306 -10.83 9.77 -12.35
CA CYS A 306 -10.41 10.60 -11.21
C CYS A 306 -11.33 11.80 -10.95
N HIS A 307 -12.03 12.33 -11.96
CA HIS A 307 -12.91 13.49 -11.85
C HIS A 307 -14.37 13.03 -11.94
N ARG A 308 -14.94 12.68 -10.79
CA ARG A 308 -16.33 12.25 -10.65
C ARG A 308 -17.19 13.36 -10.07
#